data_AF-E7REW0-F1
#
_entry.id   AF-E7REW0-F1
#
_cell.length_a   1.000
_cell.length_b   1.000
_cell.length_c   1.000
_cell.angle_alpha   90.00
_cell.angle_beta   90.00
_cell.angle_gamma   90.00
#
_symmetry.space_group_name_H-M   'P 1'
#
loop_
_entity.id
_entity.type
_entity.pdbx_description
1 polymer ?
#
loop_
_entity_poly.entity_id
_entity_poly.type
_entity_poly.pdbx_seq_one_letter_code
_entity_poly.pdbx_strand_id
1 'polypeptide(L)' 'MGFWYFLILLLGLCLFISGLLMTKRLQVPIRIGLLIVGTLFIALSLFMFSPGSAEIIADLFNLNRS' A
#
# COMPACT_ATOMS: atom_id res chain seq x y z
N MET A 1 -16.60 -3.54 0.55
CA MET A 1 -15.45 -3.08 -0.27
C MET A 1 -14.34 -2.49 0.59
N GLY A 2 -14.62 -1.57 1.52
CA GLY A 2 -13.61 -0.99 2.44
C GLY A 2 -12.84 -1.98 3.34
N PHE A 3 -13.45 -3.12 3.71
CA PHE A 3 -12.80 -4.15 4.53
C PHE A 3 -11.53 -4.72 3.88
N TRP A 4 -11.56 -4.94 2.56
CA TRP A 4 -10.40 -5.44 1.83
C TRP A 4 -9.24 -4.44 1.79
N TYR A 5 -9.57 -3.15 1.64
CA TYR A 5 -8.57 -2.08 1.71
C TYR A 5 -7.96 -2.00 3.10
N PHE A 6 -8.76 -2.09 4.17
CA PHE A 6 -8.24 -2.15 5.53
C PHE A 6 -7.29 -3.34 5.75
N LEU A 7 -7.58 -4.51 5.16
CA LEU A 7 -6.68 -5.67 5.18
C LEU A 7 -5.34 -5.39 4.48
N ILE A 8 -5.38 -4.73 3.31
CA ILE A 8 -4.18 -4.34 2.55
C ILE A 8 -3.36 -3.30 3.33
N LEU A 9 -4.03 -2.34 3.99
CA LEU A 9 -3.39 -1.37 4.88
C LEU A 9 -2.67 -2.06 6.03
N LEU A 10 -3.36 -2.99 6.69
CA LEU A 10 -2.81 -3.76 7.81
C LEU A 10 -1.61 -4.58 7.36
N LEU A 11 -1.70 -5.21 6.18
CA LEU A 11 -0.60 -5.98 5.59
C LEU A 11 0.60 -5.08 5.28
N GLY A 12 0.38 -3.94 4.61
CA GLY A 12 1.42 -2.96 4.29
C GLY A 12 2.10 -2.40 5.54
N LEU A 13 1.33 -2.15 6.60
CA LEU A 13 1.84 -1.71 7.89
C LEU A 13 2.65 -2.81 8.58
N CYS A 14 2.17 -4.06 8.57
CA CYS A 14 2.95 -5.20 9.07
C CYS A 14 4.28 -5.34 8.31
N LEU A 15 4.28 -5.25 6.98
CA LEU A 15 5.52 -5.28 6.19
C LEU A 15 6.47 -4.12 6.53
N PHE A 16 5.93 -2.90 6.66
CA PHE A 16 6.72 -1.72 7.00
C PHE A 16 7.37 -1.87 8.38
N ILE A 17 6.59 -2.29 9.38
CA ILE A 17 7.07 -2.53 10.75
C ILE A 17 8.08 -3.69 10.78
N SER A 18 7.83 -4.77 10.03
CA SER A 18 8.79 -5.88 9.89
C SER A 18 10.10 -5.40 9.26
N GLY A 19 10.08 -4.56 8.22
CA GLY A 19 11.28 -3.96 7.64
C GLY A 19 12.05 -3.06 8.60
N LEU A 20 11.33 -2.38 9.50
CA LEU A 20 11.91 -1.53 10.55
C LEU A 20 12.49 -2.36 11.71
N LEU A 21 11.80 -3.42 12.16
CA LEU A 21 12.27 -4.30 13.25
C LEU A 21 13.42 -5.20 12.82
N MET A 22 13.42 -5.68 11.57
CA MET A 22 14.41 -6.63 11.04
C MET A 22 15.70 -5.93 10.59
N THR A 23 16.13 -4.96 11.37
CA THR A 23 17.26 -4.05 11.09
C THR A 23 18.63 -4.72 11.17
N LYS A 24 18.76 -5.80 11.97
CA LYS A 24 20.05 -6.43 12.26
C LYS A 24 20.45 -7.58 11.33
N ARG A 25 19.53 -8.10 10.50
CA ARG A 25 19.80 -9.26 9.63
C ARG A 25 19.69 -8.98 8.12
N LEU A 26 18.98 -7.93 7.70
CA LEU A 26 18.83 -7.61 6.28
C LEU A 26 19.90 -6.61 5.80
N GLN A 27 20.37 -6.84 4.58
CA GLN A 27 21.21 -5.88 3.85
C GLN A 27 20.47 -4.54 3.71
N VAL A 28 21.21 -3.43 3.88
CA VAL A 28 20.71 -2.05 3.78
C VAL A 28 19.82 -1.80 2.55
N PRO A 29 20.17 -2.23 1.32
CA PRO A 29 19.30 -2.02 0.15
C PRO A 29 17.96 -2.76 0.25
N ILE A 30 17.95 -3.97 0.83
CA ILE A 30 16.72 -4.77 1.00
C ILE A 30 15.80 -4.10 2.02
N ARG A 31 16.37 -3.53 3.10
CA ARG A 31 15.60 -2.77 4.10
C ARG A 31 14.93 -1.53 3.50
N ILE A 32 15.68 -0.76 2.70
CA ILE A 32 15.15 0.42 2.02
C ILE A 32 14.04 0.02 1.05
N GLY A 33 14.23 -1.04 0.27
CA GLY A 33 13.20 -1.59 -0.60
C GLY A 33 11.93 -1.99 0.16
N LEU A 34 12.07 -2.67 1.31
CA LEU A 34 10.93 -3.06 2.14
C LEU A 34 10.17 -1.86 2.71
N LEU A 35 10.88 -0.83 3.16
CA LEU A 35 10.27 0.40 3.68
C LEU A 35 9.53 1.14 2.57
N ILE A 36 10.14 1.29 1.38
CA ILE A 36 9.50 1.95 0.23
C ILE A 36 8.24 1.19 -0.19
N VAL A 37 8.32 -0.13 -0.34
CA VAL A 37 7.17 -0.97 -0.72
C VAL A 37 6.08 -0.91 0.36
N GLY A 38 6.43 -1.01 1.64
CA GLY A 38 5.48 -0.89 2.74
C GLY A 38 4.76 0.47 2.76
N THR A 39 5.51 1.56 2.63
CA THR A 39 4.94 2.92 2.53
C THR A 39 4.05 3.08 1.31
N LEU A 40 4.43 2.52 0.16
CA LEU A 40 3.63 2.58 -1.06
C LEU A 40 2.29 1.84 -0.89
N PHE A 41 2.31 0.66 -0.25
CA PHE A 41 1.10 -0.11 0.06
C PHE A 41 0.16 0.62 1.03
N ILE A 42 0.72 1.27 2.05
CA ILE A 42 -0.06 2.10 2.98
C ILE A 42 -0.69 3.27 2.24
N ALA A 43 0.08 3.99 1.41
CA ALA A 43 -0.40 5.13 0.63
C ALA A 43 -1.51 4.73 -0.36
N LEU A 44 -1.33 3.63 -1.09
CA LEU A 44 -2.34 3.09 -2.01
C LEU A 44 -3.61 2.68 -1.27
N SER A 45 -3.48 2.05 -0.11
CA SER A 45 -4.64 1.66 0.66
C SER A 45 -5.40 2.86 1.23
N LEU A 46 -4.70 3.92 1.67
CA LEU A 46 -5.32 5.16 2.11
C LEU A 46 -6.02 5.87 0.95
N PHE A 47 -5.39 5.88 -0.23
CA PHE A 47 -5.98 6.41 -1.46
C PHE A 47 -7.29 5.70 -1.80
N MET A 48 -7.31 4.36 -1.79
CA MET A 48 -8.55 3.59 -2.02
C MET A 48 -9.61 3.76 -0.92
N PHE A 49 -9.22 4.19 0.28
CA PHE A 49 -10.16 4.48 1.37
C PHE A 49 -10.83 5.86 1.23
N SER A 50 -10.22 6.77 0.45
CA SER A 50 -10.76 8.11 0.21
C SER A 50 -12.04 8.06 -0.65
N PRO A 51 -13.10 8.80 -0.28
CA PRO A 51 -14.26 8.97 -1.16
C PRO A 51 -13.84 9.68 -2.45
N GLY A 52 -14.32 9.21 -3.61
CA GLY A 52 -13.91 9.67 -4.95
C GLY A 52 -12.74 8.89 -5.57
N SER A 53 -12.03 8.05 -4.80
CA SER A 53 -10.97 7.20 -5.35
C SER A 53 -11.47 6.19 -6.39
N ALA A 54 -12.69 5.68 -6.21
CA ALA A 54 -13.32 4.78 -7.17
C ALA A 54 -13.53 5.44 -8.55
N GLU A 55 -13.88 6.72 -8.59
CA GLU A 55 -14.05 7.48 -9.84
C GLU A 55 -12.68 7.73 -10.50
N ILE A 56 -11.66 8.09 -9.72
CA ILE A 56 -10.29 8.29 -10.24
C ILE A 56 -9.72 6.98 -10.80
N ILE A 57 -9.94 5.85 -10.10
CA ILE A 57 -9.49 4.54 -10.56
C ILE A 57 -10.25 4.11 -11.82
N ALA A 58 -11.57 4.36 -11.87
CA ALA A 58 -12.38 4.06 -13.05
C ALA A 58 -11.96 4.89 -14.29
N ASP A 59 -11.58 6.15 -14.09
CA ASP A 59 -11.06 7.02 -15.14
C ASP A 59 -9.65 6.59 -15.60
N LEU A 60 -8.75 6.31 -14.66
CA LEU A 60 -7.40 5.81 -14.93
C LEU A 60 -7.39 4.48 -15.69
N PHE A 61 -8.28 3.55 -15.33
CA PHE A 61 -8.41 2.26 -16.00
C PHE A 61 -9.34 2.29 -17.22
N ASN A 62 -9.84 3.47 -17.61
CA ASN A 62 -10.81 3.65 -18.71
C ASN A 62 -12.07 2.76 -18.58
N LEU A 63 -12.40 2.31 -17.36
CA LEU A 63 -13.58 1.48 -17.10
C LEU A 63 -14.89 2.27 -17.24
N ASN A 64 -14.80 3.59 -17.31
CA ASN A 64 -15.93 4.50 -17.58
C ASN A 64 -16.29 4.59 -19.09
N ARG A 65 -15.58 3.89 -19.99
CA ARG A 65 -15.92 3.75 -21.41
C ARG A 65 -16.37 2.33 -21.75
N SER A 66 -17.55 1.92 -21.29
CA SER A 66 -18.27 0.74 -21.81
C SER A 66 -19.77 0.97 -21.81
#